data_AF-A0A832B6G8-F1
#
_entry.id   AF-A0A832B6G8-F1
#
_cell.length_a   1.000
_cell.length_b   1.000
_cell.length_c   1.000
_cell.angle_alpha   90.00
_cell.angle_beta   90.00
_cell.angle_gamma   90.00
#
_symmetry.space_group_name_H-M   'P 1'
#
loop_
_entity.id
_entity.type
_entity.pdbx_description
1 polymer ?
#
loop_
_entity_poly.entity_id
_entity_poly.type
_entity_poly.pdbx_seq_one_letter_code
_entity_poly.pdbx_strand_id
1 'polypeptide(L)'
;MKYILGFLAIFFLITSCKENGKNEVERKDGFTKVLKTKEDSLVNEVMEGHDIGMARVQKISKYLEQIKLKLDSLSKLPASKLDENYQQSLIDLQEDLNYAQSGMDRWMDEFKLDTMKDNKEKRLAYLEAEKKKILEVKESILSSLARADSLFKK
;
A
#
# COMPACT_ATOMS: atom_id res chain seq x y z
N MET A 1 -43.49 13.66 60.29
CA MET A 1 -43.32 12.19 60.27
C MET A 1 -42.57 11.89 58.98
N LYS A 2 -41.25 11.61 58.98
CA LYS A 2 -40.62 10.27 59.12
C LYS A 2 -41.43 9.23 58.30
N TYR A 3 -40.92 8.59 57.24
CA TYR A 3 -39.65 7.86 57.15
C TYR A 3 -39.06 7.79 55.72
N ILE A 4 -37.73 7.68 55.71
CA ILE A 4 -36.80 7.36 54.62
C ILE A 4 -36.81 5.85 54.38
N LEU A 5 -36.72 5.40 53.12
CA LEU A 5 -36.04 4.17 52.62
C LEU A 5 -36.43 4.01 51.12
N GLY A 6 -35.58 3.72 50.15
CA GLY A 6 -34.17 3.38 50.12
C GLY A 6 -33.76 3.10 48.66
N PHE A 7 -32.50 3.41 48.36
CA PHE A 7 -31.60 2.79 47.38
C PHE A 7 -32.18 1.97 46.22
N LEU A 8 -31.92 2.45 44.99
CA LEU A 8 -31.39 1.58 43.93
C LEU A 8 -30.46 2.39 43.02
N ALA A 9 -29.18 2.43 43.39
CA ALA A 9 -28.12 2.88 42.49
C ALA A 9 -27.95 1.83 41.39
N ILE A 10 -28.40 2.15 40.17
CA ILE A 10 -28.17 1.30 39.00
C ILE A 10 -26.74 1.57 38.52
N PHE A 11 -25.85 0.70 38.97
CA PHE A 11 -24.49 0.54 38.46
C PHE A 11 -24.58 -0.21 37.12
N PHE A 12 -24.54 0.49 35.99
CA PHE A 12 -24.34 -0.14 34.68
C PHE A 12 -22.86 -0.45 34.50
N LEU A 13 -22.44 -1.60 35.04
CA LEU A 13 -21.24 -2.32 34.59
C LEU A 13 -21.71 -3.51 33.74
N ILE A 14 -21.61 -3.37 32.42
CA ILE A 14 -21.57 -4.49 31.47
C ILE A 14 -20.47 -4.17 30.45
N THR A 15 -19.26 -4.62 30.76
CA THR A 15 -18.63 -5.83 30.16
C THR A 15 -18.13 -5.59 28.74
N SER A 16 -16.86 -5.21 28.66
CA SER A 16 -15.98 -5.58 27.55
C SER A 16 -16.04 -7.09 27.34
N CYS A 17 -16.38 -7.52 26.13
CA CYS A 17 -15.77 -8.65 25.41
C CYS A 17 -16.61 -8.97 24.17
N LYS A 18 -16.08 -8.68 22.98
CA LYS A 18 -15.99 -9.70 21.93
C LYS A 18 -14.87 -9.35 20.98
N GLU A 19 -13.74 -10.03 21.17
CA GLU A 19 -12.78 -10.30 20.12
C GLU A 19 -13.53 -11.04 19.01
N ASN A 20 -14.00 -10.28 18.03
CA ASN A 20 -14.53 -10.87 16.81
C ASN A 20 -13.30 -11.38 16.06
N GLY A 21 -13.11 -12.70 16.15
CA GLY A 21 -12.25 -13.45 15.25
C GLY A 21 -12.47 -12.91 13.85
N LYS A 22 -11.38 -12.39 13.27
CA LYS A 22 -11.36 -11.88 11.92
C LYS A 22 -11.92 -13.00 11.05
N ASN A 23 -13.13 -12.82 10.54
CA ASN A 23 -13.56 -13.55 9.36
C ASN A 23 -12.56 -13.15 8.29
N GLU A 24 -11.51 -13.95 8.12
CA GLU A 24 -10.58 -13.79 7.01
C GLU A 24 -11.43 -14.00 5.76
N VAL A 25 -11.73 -12.90 5.08
CA VAL A 25 -12.36 -12.97 3.78
C VAL A 25 -11.41 -13.76 2.91
N GLU A 26 -11.82 -14.96 2.50
CA GLU A 26 -11.04 -15.83 1.64
C GLU A 26 -10.68 -15.05 0.37
N ARG A 27 -9.38 -14.89 0.13
CA ARG A 27 -8.87 -14.11 -1.01
C ARG A 27 -9.14 -14.88 -2.29
N LYS A 28 -9.65 -14.19 -3.32
CA LYS A 28 -9.97 -14.78 -4.64
C LYS A 28 -8.79 -14.74 -5.62
N ASP A 29 -7.62 -14.33 -5.17
CA ASP A 29 -6.41 -14.12 -5.97
C ASP A 29 -5.42 -15.29 -5.89
N GLY A 30 -5.87 -16.45 -5.42
CA GLY A 30 -5.03 -17.66 -5.32
C GLY A 30 -4.05 -17.64 -4.15
N PHE A 31 -4.04 -16.58 -3.33
CA PHE A 31 -3.25 -16.56 -2.11
C PHE A 31 -3.76 -17.63 -1.13
N THR A 32 -2.87 -18.53 -0.72
CA THR A 32 -3.11 -19.50 0.34
C THR A 32 -2.04 -19.39 1.41
N LYS A 33 -2.44 -19.53 2.67
CA LYS A 33 -1.51 -19.64 3.81
C LYS A 33 -0.92 -21.04 3.93
N VAL A 34 -1.54 -22.03 3.29
CA VAL A 34 -1.08 -23.42 3.29
C VAL A 34 -0.33 -23.67 2.00
N LEU A 35 1.00 -23.56 2.05
CA LEU A 35 1.90 -23.77 0.91
C LEU A 35 2.23 -25.25 0.79
N LYS A 36 1.79 -25.91 -0.28
CA LYS A 36 2.02 -27.35 -0.51
C LYS A 36 2.94 -27.60 -1.70
N THR A 37 2.92 -26.70 -2.69
CA THR A 37 3.67 -26.83 -3.94
C THR A 37 4.59 -25.63 -4.16
N LYS A 38 5.59 -25.80 -5.06
CA LYS A 38 6.42 -24.68 -5.52
C LYS A 38 5.57 -23.58 -6.17
N GLU A 39 4.50 -23.95 -6.85
CA GLU A 39 3.56 -22.99 -7.43
C GLU A 39 2.88 -22.16 -6.34
N ASP A 40 2.40 -22.80 -5.26
CA ASP A 40 1.76 -22.11 -4.14
C ASP A 40 2.72 -21.10 -3.50
N SER A 41 3.99 -21.49 -3.31
CA SER A 41 5.03 -20.59 -2.80
C SER A 41 5.23 -19.38 -3.71
N LEU A 42 5.33 -19.58 -5.02
CA LEU A 42 5.53 -18.49 -5.97
C LEU A 42 4.32 -17.55 -6.03
N VAL A 43 3.10 -18.09 -6.05
CA VAL A 43 1.88 -17.25 -5.99
C VAL A 43 1.89 -16.42 -4.71
N ASN A 44 2.24 -17.03 -3.57
CA ASN A 44 2.30 -16.32 -2.30
C ASN A 44 3.32 -15.16 -2.34
N GLU A 45 4.55 -15.40 -2.83
CA GLU A 45 5.59 -14.38 -2.95
C GLU A 45 5.20 -13.24 -3.91
N VAL A 46 4.52 -13.58 -5.03
CA VAL A 46 3.98 -12.59 -5.96
C VAL A 46 2.95 -11.69 -5.26
N MET A 47 1.99 -12.33 -4.58
CA MET A 47 0.90 -11.61 -3.92
C MET A 47 1.37 -10.83 -2.68
N GLU A 48 2.41 -11.28 -1.99
CA GLU A 48 3.05 -10.53 -0.92
C GLU A 48 3.66 -9.22 -1.45
N GLY A 49 4.37 -9.27 -2.58
CA GLY A 49 4.89 -8.08 -3.25
C GLY A 49 3.78 -7.09 -3.62
N HIS A 50 2.68 -7.60 -4.18
CA HIS A 50 1.49 -6.83 -4.50
C HIS A 50 0.90 -6.17 -3.24
N ASP A 51 0.66 -6.95 -2.18
CA ASP A 51 0.03 -6.46 -0.96
C ASP A 51 0.85 -5.37 -0.28
N ILE A 52 2.19 -5.56 -0.22
CA ILE A 52 3.11 -4.56 0.32
C ILE A 52 3.03 -3.27 -0.50
N GLY A 53 3.06 -3.36 -1.83
CA GLY A 53 2.95 -2.19 -2.70
C GLY A 53 1.61 -1.48 -2.54
N MET A 54 0.50 -2.23 -2.59
CA MET A 54 -0.86 -1.71 -2.46
C MET A 54 -1.12 -1.04 -1.12
N ALA A 55 -0.56 -1.56 -0.02
CA ALA A 55 -0.64 -0.93 1.30
C ALA A 55 0.02 0.47 1.34
N ARG A 56 0.77 0.86 0.31
CA ARG A 56 1.52 2.11 0.24
C ARG A 56 1.04 3.08 -0.83
N VAL A 57 0.22 2.65 -1.80
CA VAL A 57 -0.31 3.50 -2.89
C VAL A 57 -1.03 4.73 -2.35
N GLN A 58 -1.83 4.61 -1.28
CA GLN A 58 -2.49 5.78 -0.67
C GLN A 58 -1.48 6.82 -0.14
N LYS A 59 -0.32 6.38 0.38
CA LYS A 59 0.75 7.28 0.82
C LYS A 59 1.38 8.00 -0.37
N ILE A 60 1.56 7.31 -1.51
CA ILE A 60 2.01 7.93 -2.77
C ILE A 60 1.06 9.05 -3.19
N SER A 61 -0.25 8.77 -3.27
CA SER A 61 -1.24 9.78 -3.68
C SER A 61 -1.21 11.04 -2.79
N LYS A 62 -1.04 10.86 -1.48
CA LYS A 62 -0.88 11.98 -0.53
C LYS A 62 0.38 12.81 -0.78
N TYR A 63 1.49 12.20 -1.17
CA TYR A 63 2.70 12.95 -1.51
C TYR A 63 2.58 13.65 -2.85
N LEU A 64 1.97 13.02 -3.86
CA LEU A 64 1.72 13.66 -5.15
C LEU A 64 0.86 14.93 -4.99
N GLU A 65 -0.17 14.88 -4.15
CA GLU A 65 -0.98 16.05 -3.82
C GLU A 65 -0.15 17.15 -3.13
N GLN A 66 0.66 16.78 -2.13
CA GLN A 66 1.54 17.74 -1.45
C GLN A 66 2.57 18.37 -2.40
N ILE A 67 3.20 17.58 -3.26
CA ILE A 67 4.16 18.06 -4.25
C ILE A 67 3.49 19.06 -5.19
N LYS A 68 2.30 18.75 -5.69
CA LYS A 68 1.51 19.66 -6.54
C LYS A 68 1.29 21.00 -5.84
N LEU A 69 0.80 20.99 -4.61
CA LEU A 69 0.57 22.22 -3.84
C LEU A 69 1.86 23.04 -3.62
N LYS A 70 3.00 22.37 -3.42
CA LYS A 70 4.30 23.03 -3.27
C LYS A 70 4.78 23.64 -4.57
N LEU A 71 4.72 22.91 -5.69
CA LEU A 71 5.07 23.41 -7.01
C LEU A 71 4.17 24.59 -7.42
N ASP A 72 2.86 24.52 -7.17
CA ASP A 72 1.91 25.61 -7.39
C ASP A 72 2.21 26.85 -6.55
N SER A 73 2.85 26.68 -5.39
CA SER A 73 3.29 27.78 -4.54
C SER A 73 4.60 28.38 -5.03
N LEU A 74 5.56 27.53 -5.44
CA LEU A 74 6.85 27.94 -5.98
C LEU A 74 6.70 28.72 -7.30
N SER A 75 5.77 28.31 -8.16
CA SER A 75 5.50 28.99 -9.45
C SER A 75 5.00 30.43 -9.31
N LYS A 76 4.54 30.82 -8.12
CA LYS A 76 4.09 32.19 -7.80
C LYS A 76 5.20 33.06 -7.22
N LEU A 77 6.36 32.49 -6.91
CA LEU A 77 7.49 33.25 -6.40
C LEU A 77 8.20 34.00 -7.54
N PRO A 78 8.74 35.20 -7.27
CA PRO A 78 9.68 35.82 -8.21
C PRO A 78 10.94 34.96 -8.31
N ALA A 79 11.57 34.93 -9.49
CA ALA A 79 12.76 34.12 -9.75
C ALA A 79 13.89 34.33 -8.71
N SER A 80 14.03 35.55 -8.19
CA SER A 80 15.03 35.88 -7.16
C SER A 80 14.81 35.21 -5.80
N LYS A 81 13.63 34.63 -5.56
CA LYS A 81 13.28 33.92 -4.31
C LYS A 81 13.03 32.43 -4.53
N LEU A 82 13.17 31.96 -5.77
CA LEU A 82 12.95 30.57 -6.13
C LEU A 82 14.18 29.75 -5.77
N ASP A 83 13.99 28.70 -4.99
CA ASP A 83 14.99 27.66 -4.82
C ASP A 83 14.82 26.64 -5.95
N GLU A 84 15.59 26.81 -7.02
CA GLU A 84 15.55 25.95 -8.21
C GLU A 84 15.90 24.49 -7.88
N ASN A 85 16.83 24.26 -6.94
CA ASN A 85 17.22 22.91 -6.55
C ASN A 85 16.09 22.20 -5.81
N TYR A 86 15.39 22.91 -4.92
CA TYR A 86 14.23 22.37 -4.24
C TYR A 86 13.06 22.12 -5.20
N GLN A 87 12.84 23.03 -6.16
CA GLN A 87 11.84 22.83 -7.21
C GLN A 87 12.16 21.58 -8.05
N GLN A 88 13.40 21.43 -8.50
CA GLN A 88 13.81 20.26 -9.28
C GLN A 88 13.67 18.98 -8.46
N SER A 89 14.05 19.00 -7.18
CA SER A 89 13.87 17.86 -6.27
C SER A 89 12.41 17.42 -6.13
N LEU A 90 11.46 18.37 -6.15
CA LEU A 90 10.03 18.07 -6.14
C LEU A 90 9.55 17.47 -7.47
N ILE A 91 10.05 17.97 -8.61
CA ILE A 91 9.72 17.43 -9.94
C ILE A 91 10.24 15.98 -10.06
N ASP A 92 11.51 15.74 -9.73
CA ASP A 92 12.10 14.40 -9.77
C ASP A 92 11.40 13.43 -8.81
N LEU A 93 10.94 13.94 -7.66
CA LEU A 93 10.15 13.12 -6.73
C LEU A 93 8.75 12.81 -7.28
N GLN A 94 8.12 13.77 -7.96
CA GLN A 94 6.82 13.56 -8.60
C GLN A 94 6.91 12.49 -9.69
N GLU A 95 7.94 12.53 -10.53
CA GLU A 95 8.16 11.54 -11.59
C GLU A 95 8.34 10.13 -11.01
N ASP A 96 9.20 9.98 -9.99
CA ASP A 96 9.43 8.70 -9.31
C ASP A 96 8.15 8.13 -8.69
N LEU A 97 7.38 8.95 -7.99
CA LEU A 97 6.12 8.53 -7.36
C LEU A 97 5.06 8.12 -8.40
N ASN A 98 4.95 8.87 -9.50
CA ASN A 98 4.06 8.53 -10.61
C ASN A 98 4.48 7.24 -11.31
N TYR A 99 5.79 7.05 -11.51
CA TYR A 99 6.33 5.81 -12.07
C TYR A 99 6.00 4.60 -11.18
N ALA A 100 6.24 4.73 -9.87
CA ALA A 100 5.93 3.68 -8.90
C ALA A 100 4.43 3.32 -8.87
N GLN A 101 3.54 4.32 -8.86
CA GLN A 101 2.09 4.10 -8.90
C GLN A 101 1.66 3.44 -10.22
N SER A 102 2.09 3.99 -11.35
CA SER A 102 1.75 3.46 -12.68
C SER A 102 2.30 2.05 -12.89
N GLY A 103 3.46 1.73 -12.30
CA GLY A 103 4.04 0.39 -12.32
C GLY A 103 3.16 -0.64 -11.61
N MET A 104 2.58 -0.28 -10.45
CA MET A 104 1.62 -1.12 -9.75
C MET A 104 0.31 -1.28 -10.55
N ASP A 105 -0.25 -0.18 -11.04
CA ASP A 105 -1.49 -0.21 -11.84
C ASP A 105 -1.32 -1.09 -13.08
N ARG A 106 -0.22 -0.90 -13.82
CA ARG A 106 0.13 -1.73 -14.98
C ARG A 106 0.30 -3.19 -14.62
N TRP A 107 0.99 -3.49 -13.51
CA TRP A 107 1.17 -4.87 -13.09
C TRP A 107 -0.17 -5.53 -12.76
N MET A 108 -1.08 -4.84 -12.06
CA MET A 108 -2.42 -5.35 -11.78
C MET A 108 -3.24 -5.60 -13.04
N ASP A 109 -3.12 -4.73 -14.05
CA ASP A 109 -3.82 -4.87 -15.33
C ASP A 109 -3.30 -6.06 -16.15
N GLU A 110 -1.98 -6.26 -16.17
CA GLU A 110 -1.30 -7.30 -16.95
C GLU A 110 -1.24 -8.66 -16.25
N PHE A 111 -1.22 -8.69 -14.92
CA PHE A 111 -1.14 -9.92 -14.15
C PHE A 111 -2.42 -10.75 -14.33
N LYS A 112 -2.22 -12.05 -14.55
CA LYS A 112 -3.28 -13.02 -14.78
C LYS A 112 -2.95 -14.28 -13.99
N LEU A 113 -3.56 -14.40 -12.82
CA LEU A 113 -3.41 -15.55 -11.94
C LEU A 113 -3.67 -16.86 -12.68
N ASP A 114 -4.65 -16.89 -13.57
CA ASP A 114 -5.12 -18.14 -14.16
C ASP A 114 -4.36 -18.57 -15.44
N THR A 115 -3.25 -17.91 -15.73
CA THR A 115 -2.44 -18.15 -16.93
C THR A 115 -1.62 -19.44 -16.85
N MET A 116 -1.64 -20.24 -17.92
CA MET A 116 -0.86 -21.47 -18.13
C MET A 116 -1.12 -22.62 -17.14
N LYS A 117 -2.31 -22.70 -16.49
CA LYS A 117 -2.63 -23.76 -15.52
C LYS A 117 -2.44 -25.18 -16.05
N ASP A 118 -2.70 -25.40 -17.34
CA ASP A 118 -2.60 -26.73 -17.96
C ASP A 118 -1.16 -27.12 -18.33
N ASN A 119 -0.18 -26.22 -18.11
CA ASN A 119 1.23 -26.48 -18.35
C ASN A 119 2.08 -26.01 -17.16
N LYS A 120 2.38 -26.95 -16.26
CA LYS A 120 3.11 -26.70 -15.02
C LYS A 120 4.46 -25.99 -15.20
N GLU A 121 5.24 -26.37 -16.22
CA GLU A 121 6.55 -25.76 -16.45
C GLU A 121 6.42 -24.29 -16.88
N LYS A 122 5.53 -24.02 -17.86
CA LYS A 122 5.25 -22.66 -18.31
C LYS A 122 4.62 -21.80 -17.20
N ARG A 123 3.80 -22.41 -16.36
CA ARG A 123 3.19 -21.76 -15.19
C ARG A 123 4.24 -21.29 -14.19
N LEU A 124 5.19 -22.16 -13.83
CA LEU A 124 6.27 -21.81 -12.91
C LEU A 124 7.14 -20.70 -13.50
N ALA A 125 7.51 -20.78 -14.77
CA ALA A 125 8.30 -19.75 -15.43
C ALA A 125 7.57 -18.39 -15.48
N TYR A 126 6.26 -18.39 -15.73
CA TYR A 126 5.43 -17.20 -15.68
C TYR A 126 5.43 -16.57 -14.28
N LEU A 127 5.16 -17.37 -13.24
CA LEU A 127 5.13 -16.86 -11.87
C LEU A 127 6.49 -16.36 -11.38
N GLU A 128 7.60 -17.00 -11.77
CA GLU A 128 8.95 -16.49 -11.47
C GLU A 128 9.20 -15.12 -12.14
N ALA A 129 8.73 -14.94 -13.38
CA ALA A 129 8.82 -13.65 -14.06
C ALA A 129 7.94 -12.58 -13.39
N GLU A 130 6.70 -12.93 -13.02
CA GLU A 130 5.81 -12.02 -12.31
C GLU A 130 6.33 -11.64 -10.92
N LYS A 131 6.95 -12.58 -10.20
CA LYS A 131 7.62 -12.32 -8.92
C LYS A 131 8.69 -11.25 -9.09
N LYS A 132 9.52 -11.35 -10.13
CA LYS A 132 10.57 -10.35 -10.38
C LYS A 132 9.96 -8.97 -10.64
N LYS A 133 8.95 -8.89 -11.51
CA LYS A 133 8.28 -7.61 -11.84
C LYS A 133 7.68 -6.95 -10.60
N ILE A 134 6.92 -7.70 -9.80
CA ILE A 134 6.25 -7.12 -8.64
C ILE A 134 7.25 -6.72 -7.54
N LEU A 135 8.37 -7.43 -7.42
CA LEU A 135 9.46 -7.01 -6.52
C LEU A 135 10.09 -5.69 -6.98
N GLU A 136 10.34 -5.50 -8.28
CA GLU A 136 10.84 -4.23 -8.82
C GLU A 136 9.85 -3.08 -8.56
N VAL A 137 8.56 -3.29 -8.80
CA VAL A 137 7.51 -2.30 -8.49
C VAL A 137 7.47 -1.98 -6.99
N LYS A 138 7.52 -3.01 -6.13
CA LYS A 138 7.53 -2.86 -4.68
C LYS A 138 8.75 -2.03 -4.22
N GLU A 139 9.95 -2.32 -4.73
CA GLU A 139 11.15 -1.55 -4.39
C GLU A 139 11.08 -0.10 -4.89
N SER A 140 10.53 0.14 -6.09
CA SER A 140 10.26 1.49 -6.60
C SER A 140 9.34 2.26 -5.66
N ILE A 141 8.21 1.67 -5.24
CA ILE A 141 7.29 2.27 -4.26
C ILE A 141 8.01 2.62 -2.95
N LEU A 142 8.75 1.68 -2.38
CA LEU A 142 9.39 1.87 -1.07
C LEU A 142 10.50 2.94 -1.14
N SER A 143 11.30 2.94 -2.19
CA SER A 143 12.39 3.90 -2.37
C SER A 143 11.88 5.32 -2.66
N SER A 144 10.88 5.48 -3.54
CA SER A 144 10.26 6.78 -3.80
C SER A 144 9.58 7.36 -2.55
N LEU A 145 8.94 6.51 -1.73
CA LEU A 145 8.38 6.94 -0.45
C LEU A 145 9.45 7.33 0.56
N ALA A 146 10.58 6.62 0.63
CA ALA A 146 11.69 7.00 1.49
C ALA A 146 12.30 8.36 1.07
N ARG A 147 12.42 8.62 -0.24
CA ARG A 147 12.79 9.95 -0.75
C ARG A 147 11.78 11.02 -0.35
N ALA A 148 10.49 10.75 -0.49
CA ALA A 148 9.43 11.68 -0.09
C ALA A 148 9.45 11.97 1.42
N ASP A 149 9.59 10.93 2.24
CA ASP A 149 9.76 11.07 3.69
C ASP A 149 10.97 11.96 4.01
N SER A 150 12.07 11.82 3.27
CA SER A 150 13.27 12.63 3.46
C SER A 150 13.10 14.09 3.02
N LEU A 151 12.45 14.33 1.88
CA LEU A 151 12.25 15.68 1.34
C LEU A 151 11.22 16.48 2.15
N PHE A 152 10.18 15.81 2.64
CA PHE A 152 9.11 16.40 3.44
C PHE A 152 9.33 16.22 4.95
N LYS A 153 10.55 15.90 5.40
CA LYS A 153 10.87 15.84 6.83
C LYS A 153 10.31 17.07 7.52
N LYS A 154 9.41 16.84 8.48
CA LYS A 154 9.16 17.79 9.55
C LYS A 154 10.36 17.81 10.48
#